data_AF-A0A832E4X8-F1
#
_entry.id   AF-A0A832E4X8-F1
#
_cell.length_a   1.000
_cell.length_b   1.000
_cell.length_c   1.000
_cell.angle_alpha   90.00
_cell.angle_beta   90.00
_cell.angle_gamma   90.00
#
_symmetry.space_group_name_H-M   'P 1'
#
loop_
_entity.id
_entity.type
_entity.pdbx_description
1 polymer ?
#
loop_
_entity_poly.entity_id
_entity_poly.type
_entity_poly.pdbx_seq_one_letter_code
_entity_poly.pdbx_strand_id
1 'polypeptide(L)'
;MRRELRHLNLLGIERKAAARINGASKIIKQYSGLIKIRTHQDLHLGQIAVTPNQLFILDFEGEPLRKYRVEKEPCLRDIACLLRSLVYIAFFAYKDFLRKSNKSVFKVFIEGKARLLSEWYQAVYDVILGSYLEYLNMEKVLGESLEKEEVKNLLFPWLVERSCYEFAYEAKYRPENMFIPLLGLVMF
;
A
#
# COMPACT_ATOMS: atom_id res chain seq x y z
N MET A 1 -4.48 9.73 -14.43
CA MET A 1 -3.00 9.77 -14.26
C MET A 1 -2.29 10.76 -15.22
N ARG A 2 -1.98 10.43 -16.50
CA ARG A 2 -1.15 11.32 -17.38
C ARG A 2 -1.70 12.75 -17.62
N ARG A 3 -3.01 13.00 -17.49
CA ARG A 3 -3.59 14.35 -17.70
C ARG A 3 -3.54 15.19 -16.41
N GLU A 4 -3.73 14.57 -15.25
CA GLU A 4 -3.74 15.24 -13.95
C GLU A 4 -2.32 15.58 -13.47
N LEU A 5 -1.32 14.76 -13.84
CA LEU A 5 0.07 14.95 -13.42
C LEU A 5 0.80 16.08 -14.17
N ARG A 6 0.34 16.48 -15.38
CA ARG A 6 0.97 17.57 -16.17
C ARG A 6 1.00 18.91 -15.44
N HIS A 7 -0.01 19.20 -14.61
CA HIS A 7 -0.09 20.45 -13.85
C HIS A 7 0.78 20.48 -12.59
N LEU A 8 1.40 19.36 -12.22
CA LEU A 8 2.26 19.29 -11.05
C LEU A 8 3.69 19.77 -11.34
N ASN A 9 4.09 19.80 -12.62
CA ASN A 9 5.44 20.17 -13.06
C ASN A 9 6.54 19.32 -12.38
N LEU A 10 6.23 18.05 -12.10
CA LEU A 10 7.13 17.10 -11.42
C LEU A 10 7.69 16.12 -12.45
N LEU A 11 8.55 16.64 -13.32
CA LEU A 11 9.31 15.86 -14.30
C LEU A 11 9.95 14.64 -13.61
N GLY A 12 9.70 13.45 -14.16
CA GLY A 12 10.27 12.19 -13.66
C GLY A 12 9.35 11.35 -12.77
N ILE A 13 8.36 11.94 -12.10
CA ILE A 13 7.41 11.17 -11.26
C ILE A 13 6.60 10.19 -12.10
N GLU A 14 6.10 10.62 -13.27
CA GLU A 14 5.40 9.74 -14.20
C GLU A 14 6.25 8.56 -14.65
N ARG A 15 7.54 8.79 -14.93
CA ARG A 15 8.48 7.74 -15.33
C ARG A 15 8.73 6.77 -14.17
N LYS A 16 8.90 7.27 -12.95
CA LYS A 16 9.11 6.44 -11.75
C LYS A 16 7.88 5.58 -11.45
N ALA A 17 6.69 6.17 -11.47
CA ALA A 17 5.43 5.46 -11.32
C ALA A 17 5.26 4.37 -12.39
N ALA A 18 5.46 4.71 -13.67
CA ALA A 18 5.39 3.76 -14.77
C ALA A 18 6.41 2.61 -14.63
N ALA A 19 7.64 2.91 -14.20
CA ALA A 19 8.66 1.91 -13.96
C ALA A 19 8.25 0.92 -12.84
N ARG A 20 7.68 1.41 -11.74
CA ARG A 20 7.19 0.55 -10.64
C ARG A 20 5.99 -0.30 -11.06
N ILE A 21 5.04 0.25 -11.80
CA ILE A 21 3.92 -0.51 -12.39
C ILE A 21 4.42 -1.62 -13.33
N ASN A 22 5.39 -1.29 -14.20
CA ASN A 22 5.97 -2.28 -15.11
C ASN A 22 6.75 -3.37 -14.36
N GLY A 23 7.46 -3.02 -13.29
CA GLY A 23 8.12 -3.99 -12.42
C GLY A 23 7.13 -4.93 -11.74
N ALA A 24 6.07 -4.38 -11.15
CA ALA A 24 4.99 -5.15 -10.52
C ALA A 24 4.33 -6.13 -11.50
N SER A 25 4.07 -5.68 -12.73
CA SER A 25 3.45 -6.50 -13.78
C SER A 25 4.32 -7.70 -14.22
N LYS A 26 5.64 -7.64 -14.01
CA LYS A 26 6.53 -8.77 -14.27
C LYS A 26 6.46 -9.81 -13.16
N ILE A 27 6.44 -9.35 -11.91
CA ILE A 27 6.43 -10.21 -10.72
C ILE A 27 5.06 -10.87 -10.52
N ILE A 28 3.96 -10.20 -10.86
CA ILE A 28 2.61 -10.75 -10.62
C ILE A 28 2.37 -12.09 -11.34
N LYS A 29 3.13 -12.39 -12.40
CA LYS A 29 3.09 -13.69 -13.10
C LYS A 29 3.56 -14.86 -12.21
N GLN A 30 4.38 -14.59 -11.20
CA GLN A 30 4.87 -15.58 -10.24
C GLN A 30 3.77 -16.07 -9.29
N TYR A 31 2.60 -15.41 -9.26
CA TYR A 31 1.43 -15.92 -8.52
C TYR A 31 0.71 -17.06 -9.25
N SER A 32 1.07 -17.37 -10.49
CA SER A 32 0.47 -18.49 -11.22
C SER A 32 0.81 -19.81 -10.53
N GLY A 33 -0.21 -20.54 -10.10
CA GLY A 33 -0.06 -21.80 -9.35
C GLY A 33 -0.15 -21.64 -7.83
N LEU A 34 -0.02 -20.42 -7.30
CA LEU A 34 -0.15 -20.16 -5.87
C LEU A 34 -1.62 -20.19 -5.41
N ILE A 35 -1.80 -20.50 -4.13
CA ILE A 35 -3.11 -20.60 -3.48
C ILE A 35 -3.72 -19.21 -3.25
N LYS A 36 -5.05 -19.14 -3.37
CA LYS A 36 -5.86 -17.99 -3.01
C LYS A 36 -6.79 -18.33 -1.86
N ILE A 37 -6.98 -17.38 -0.94
CA ILE A 37 -7.87 -17.52 0.23
C ILE A 37 -8.93 -16.42 0.22
N ARG A 38 -9.93 -16.51 1.10
CA ARG A 38 -10.78 -15.36 1.37
C ARG A 38 -9.99 -14.35 2.20
N THR A 39 -9.98 -13.12 1.74
CA THR A 39 -9.26 -11.98 2.31
C THR A 39 -10.26 -10.94 2.80
N HIS A 40 -9.78 -9.99 3.59
CA HIS A 40 -10.52 -8.80 3.99
C HIS A 40 -10.72 -7.84 2.81
N GLN A 41 -9.78 -7.79 1.87
CA GLN A 41 -9.75 -6.98 0.65
C GLN A 41 -9.55 -5.47 0.89
N ASP A 42 -9.93 -4.95 2.05
CA ASP A 42 -9.73 -3.53 2.43
C ASP A 42 -9.08 -3.34 3.81
N LEU A 43 -8.14 -4.20 4.19
CA LEU A 43 -7.54 -4.17 5.53
C LEU A 43 -6.63 -2.95 5.69
N HIS A 44 -6.95 -2.07 6.64
CA HIS A 44 -6.10 -0.94 7.01
C HIS A 44 -6.17 -0.70 8.52
N LEU A 45 -5.27 0.13 9.07
CA LEU A 45 -5.21 0.37 10.52
C LEU A 45 -6.54 0.90 11.11
N GLY A 46 -7.33 1.64 10.34
CA GLY A 46 -8.68 2.04 10.75
C GLY A 46 -9.68 0.88 10.96
N GLN A 47 -9.41 -0.32 10.43
CA GLN A 47 -10.22 -1.53 10.61
C GLN A 47 -9.70 -2.43 11.74
N ILE A 48 -8.72 -1.95 12.51
CA ILE A 48 -8.14 -2.68 13.61
C ILE A 48 -8.50 -1.96 14.92
N ALA A 49 -9.26 -2.66 15.77
CA ALA A 49 -9.54 -2.21 17.12
C ALA A 49 -8.71 -3.01 18.13
N VAL A 50 -8.09 -2.33 19.09
CA VAL A 50 -7.22 -2.95 20.08
C VAL A 50 -7.78 -2.69 21.48
N THR A 51 -7.89 -3.74 22.26
CA THR A 51 -8.15 -3.71 23.71
C THR A 51 -6.89 -4.20 24.43
N PRO A 52 -6.76 -4.03 25.76
CA PRO A 52 -5.56 -4.47 26.48
C PRO A 52 -5.18 -5.95 26.26
N ASN A 53 -6.14 -6.82 25.97
CA ASN A 53 -5.93 -8.26 25.89
C ASN A 53 -6.19 -8.85 24.50
N GLN A 54 -6.80 -8.09 23.58
CA GLN A 54 -7.32 -8.63 22.32
C GLN A 54 -7.26 -7.60 21.19
N LEU A 55 -7.14 -8.11 19.97
CA LEU A 55 -7.24 -7.35 18.73
C LEU A 55 -8.44 -7.86 17.94
N PHE A 56 -9.21 -6.93 17.38
CA PHE A 56 -10.33 -7.19 16.49
C PHE A 56 -10.03 -6.62 15.12
N ILE A 57 -10.27 -7.43 14.09
CA ILE A 57 -10.34 -6.98 12.70
C ILE A 57 -11.83 -6.79 12.40
N LEU A 58 -12.19 -5.61 11.93
CA LEU A 58 -13.56 -5.17 11.69
C LEU A 58 -13.83 -5.07 10.19
N ASP A 59 -15.10 -4.91 9.79
CA ASP A 59 -15.49 -4.46 8.44
C ASP A 59 -15.01 -5.33 7.25
N PHE A 60 -15.44 -6.61 7.24
CA PHE A 60 -15.17 -7.55 6.15
C PHE A 60 -16.03 -7.33 4.89
N GLU A 61 -16.44 -6.09 4.61
CA GLU A 61 -17.23 -5.76 3.40
C GLU A 61 -16.38 -5.78 2.12
N GLY A 62 -15.07 -5.57 2.24
CA GLY A 62 -14.15 -5.43 1.11
C GLY A 62 -14.26 -4.09 0.37
N GLU A 63 -13.48 -3.95 -0.71
CA GLU A 63 -13.23 -2.63 -1.33
C GLU A 63 -14.48 -1.96 -1.97
N PRO A 64 -14.76 -0.69 -1.66
CA PRO A 64 -15.96 0.01 -2.14
C PRO A 64 -16.17 0.02 -3.66
N LEU A 65 -15.10 0.14 -4.46
CA LEU A 65 -15.20 0.20 -5.93
C LEU A 65 -15.37 -1.17 -6.58
N ARG A 66 -15.21 -2.27 -5.83
CA ARG A 66 -15.35 -3.62 -6.38
C ARG A 66 -16.81 -4.04 -6.42
N LYS A 67 -17.21 -4.54 -7.60
CA LYS A 67 -18.54 -5.12 -7.82
C LYS A 67 -18.71 -6.44 -7.08
N TYR A 68 -17.68 -7.29 -7.07
CA TYR A 68 -17.67 -8.58 -6.38
C TYR A 68 -16.59 -8.59 -5.31
N ARG A 69 -16.99 -8.93 -4.08
CA ARG A 69 -16.13 -8.85 -2.88
C ARG A 69 -16.03 -10.20 -2.14
N VAL A 70 -16.31 -11.27 -2.87
CA VAL A 70 -16.34 -12.65 -2.35
C VAL A 70 -15.28 -13.54 -2.99
N GLU A 71 -14.54 -13.00 -3.96
CA GLU A 71 -13.49 -13.72 -4.66
C GLU A 71 -12.31 -14.03 -3.75
N LYS A 72 -11.71 -15.20 -3.94
CA LYS A 72 -10.47 -15.56 -3.26
C LYS A 72 -9.29 -14.85 -3.93
N GLU A 73 -8.40 -14.32 -3.11
CA GLU A 73 -7.21 -13.58 -3.51
C GLU A 73 -5.98 -14.08 -2.75
N PRO A 74 -4.76 -13.75 -3.20
CA PRO A 74 -3.56 -14.03 -2.43
C PRO A 74 -3.57 -13.28 -1.10
N CYS A 75 -3.19 -13.97 -0.01
CA CYS A 75 -3.19 -13.39 1.35
C CYS A 75 -2.30 -12.14 1.47
N LEU A 76 -1.26 -12.06 0.63
CA LEU A 76 -0.31 -10.95 0.60
C LEU A 76 -0.97 -9.62 0.21
N ARG A 77 -2.18 -9.64 -0.35
CA ARG A 77 -2.94 -8.43 -0.67
C ARG A 77 -3.42 -7.69 0.58
N ASP A 78 -3.89 -8.40 1.61
CA ASP A 78 -4.36 -7.77 2.86
C ASP A 78 -3.21 -7.08 3.60
N ILE A 79 -2.06 -7.76 3.72
CA ILE A 79 -0.89 -7.17 4.36
C ILE A 79 -0.33 -5.99 3.55
N ALA A 80 -0.38 -6.03 2.22
CA ALA A 80 -0.06 -4.86 1.39
C ALA A 80 -0.98 -3.67 1.69
N CYS A 81 -2.30 -3.91 1.81
CA CYS A 81 -3.27 -2.87 2.14
C CYS A 81 -2.98 -2.27 3.53
N LEU A 82 -2.65 -3.11 4.52
CA LEU A 82 -2.30 -2.66 5.86
C LEU A 82 -1.03 -1.78 5.83
N LEU A 83 0.03 -2.23 5.16
CA LEU A 83 1.29 -1.50 5.05
C LEU A 83 1.12 -0.19 4.27
N ARG A 84 0.26 -0.17 3.25
CA ARG A 84 -0.09 1.05 2.51
C ARG A 84 -0.72 2.12 3.39
N SER A 85 -1.53 1.73 4.39
CA SER A 85 -2.15 2.66 5.33
C SER A 85 -1.14 3.49 6.14
N LEU A 86 0.09 2.98 6.33
CA LEU A 86 1.17 3.74 6.99
C LEU A 86 1.57 4.99 6.20
N VAL A 87 1.50 4.96 4.86
CA VAL A 87 1.81 6.16 4.05
C VAL A 87 0.77 7.25 4.28
N TYR A 88 -0.50 6.89 4.46
CA TYR A 88 -1.54 7.86 4.82
C TYR A 88 -1.25 8.47 6.20
N ILE A 89 -0.88 7.66 7.18
CA ILE A 89 -0.53 8.14 8.52
C ILE A 89 0.66 9.09 8.46
N ALA A 90 1.78 8.68 7.84
CA ALA A 90 2.97 9.50 7.72
C ALA A 90 2.67 10.84 7.01
N PHE A 91 1.87 10.78 5.94
CA PHE A 91 1.50 11.97 5.18
C PHE A 91 0.63 12.93 6.00
N PHE A 92 -0.42 12.43 6.66
CA PHE A 92 -1.33 13.27 7.44
C PHE A 92 -0.69 13.81 8.71
N ALA A 93 0.13 13.02 9.41
CA ALA A 93 0.92 13.51 10.54
C ALA A 93 1.80 14.70 10.13
N TYR A 94 2.47 14.59 8.98
CA TYR A 94 3.34 15.66 8.50
C TYR A 94 2.57 16.86 7.93
N LYS A 95 1.42 16.61 7.30
CA LYS A 95 0.49 17.67 6.88
C LYS A 95 0.03 18.51 8.06
N ASP A 96 -0.36 17.86 9.16
CA ASP A 96 -0.80 18.53 10.37
C ASP A 96 0.34 19.35 10.99
N PHE A 97 1.54 18.76 11.10
CA PHE A 97 2.74 19.45 11.57
C PHE A 97 3.09 20.69 10.74
N LEU A 98 3.13 20.57 9.40
CA LEU A 98 3.51 21.69 8.52
C LEU A 98 2.38 22.72 8.34
N ARG A 99 1.13 22.33 8.59
CA ARG A 99 -0.09 23.11 8.30
C ARG A 99 -0.13 23.60 6.85
N LYS A 100 0.17 22.68 5.91
CA LYS A 100 0.24 22.97 4.46
C LYS A 100 -0.77 22.15 3.66
N SER A 101 -0.89 22.51 2.37
CA SER A 101 -1.66 21.74 1.40
C SER A 101 -1.02 20.38 1.12
N ASN A 102 -1.82 19.40 0.66
CA ASN A 102 -1.33 18.07 0.31
C ASN A 102 -0.26 18.14 -0.78
N LYS A 103 -0.42 19.03 -1.77
CA LYS A 103 0.60 19.27 -2.82
C LYS A 103 1.94 19.73 -2.23
N SER A 104 1.92 20.62 -1.25
CA SER A 104 3.13 21.09 -0.58
C SER A 104 3.79 19.97 0.22
N VAL A 105 3.02 19.21 1.00
CA VAL A 105 3.52 18.05 1.77
C VAL A 105 4.16 17.03 0.85
N PHE A 106 3.48 16.67 -0.24
CA PHE A 106 4.00 15.79 -1.29
C PHE A 106 5.36 16.24 -1.80
N LYS A 107 5.51 17.54 -2.09
CA LYS A 107 6.77 18.13 -2.54
C LYS A 107 7.91 17.94 -1.54
N VAL A 108 7.63 18.06 -0.24
CA VAL A 108 8.65 17.85 0.81
C VAL A 108 9.13 16.40 0.84
N PHE A 109 8.21 15.43 0.67
CA PHE A 109 8.59 14.02 0.61
C PHE A 109 9.46 13.70 -0.61
N ILE A 110 9.05 14.09 -1.81
CA ILE A 110 9.81 13.79 -3.04
C ILE A 110 11.17 14.49 -3.10
N GLU A 111 11.33 15.61 -2.39
CA GLU A 111 12.61 16.30 -2.23
C GLU A 111 13.50 15.67 -1.14
N GLY A 112 13.08 14.57 -0.52
CA GLY A 112 13.83 13.86 0.52
C GLY A 112 13.89 14.60 1.86
N LYS A 113 13.09 15.67 2.03
CA LYS A 113 13.11 16.52 3.24
C LYS A 113 12.26 15.96 4.39
N ALA A 114 11.39 14.98 4.12
CA ALA A 114 10.58 14.30 5.13
C ALA A 114 11.28 13.05 5.72
N ARG A 115 12.60 13.12 5.94
CA ARG A 115 13.45 11.97 6.28
C ARG A 115 12.95 11.16 7.49
N LEU A 116 12.61 11.83 8.58
CA LEU A 116 12.15 11.17 9.82
C LEU A 116 10.86 10.37 9.60
N LEU A 117 9.95 10.85 8.75
CA LEU A 117 8.71 10.14 8.44
C LEU A 117 8.95 8.93 7.52
N SER A 118 9.91 9.04 6.61
CA SER A 118 10.34 7.90 5.79
C SER A 118 11.05 6.82 6.64
N GLU A 119 11.88 7.23 7.59
CA GLU A 119 12.55 6.31 8.54
C GLU A 119 11.53 5.66 9.47
N TRP A 120 10.56 6.42 10.00
CA TRP A 120 9.45 5.89 10.78
C TRP A 120 8.62 4.88 9.98
N TYR A 121 8.24 5.22 8.75
CA TYR A 121 7.50 4.32 7.87
C TYR A 121 8.25 3.01 7.70
N GLN A 122 9.55 3.08 7.38
CA GLN A 122 10.33 1.88 7.13
C GLN A 122 10.49 1.01 8.37
N ALA A 123 10.76 1.62 9.53
CA ALA A 123 10.87 0.89 10.79
C ALA A 123 9.57 0.15 11.14
N VAL A 124 8.42 0.82 11.01
CA VAL A 124 7.11 0.21 11.28
C VAL A 124 6.74 -0.85 10.24
N TYR A 125 7.04 -0.58 8.97
CA TYR A 125 6.86 -1.53 7.87
C TYR A 125 7.61 -2.83 8.13
N ASP A 126 8.89 -2.73 8.50
CA ASP A 126 9.74 -3.91 8.74
C ASP A 126 9.28 -4.71 9.95
N VAL A 127 8.85 -4.05 11.03
CA VAL A 127 8.31 -4.73 12.21
C VAL A 127 7.01 -5.45 11.89
N ILE A 128 6.05 -4.79 11.22
CA ILE A 128 4.76 -5.40 10.86
C ILE A 128 4.97 -6.57 9.91
N LEU A 129 5.73 -6.36 8.83
CA LEU A 129 5.96 -7.40 7.83
C LEU A 129 6.79 -8.55 8.41
N GLY A 130 7.85 -8.25 9.16
CA GLY A 130 8.68 -9.26 9.81
C GLY A 130 7.86 -10.16 10.74
N SER A 131 7.02 -9.56 11.59
CA SER A 131 6.12 -10.28 12.48
C SER A 131 5.09 -11.09 11.68
N TYR A 132 4.46 -10.50 10.67
CA TYR A 132 3.48 -11.20 9.84
C TYR A 132 4.10 -12.46 9.19
N LEU A 133 5.30 -12.35 8.62
CA LEU A 133 5.99 -13.47 7.98
C LEU A 133 6.50 -14.54 8.96
N GLU A 134 6.69 -14.20 10.23
CA GLU A 134 7.08 -15.16 11.26
C GLU A 134 5.92 -16.11 11.63
N TYR A 135 4.68 -15.58 11.68
CA TYR A 135 3.49 -16.36 12.01
C TYR A 135 2.75 -16.91 10.78
N LEU A 136 3.14 -16.50 9.57
CA LEU A 136 2.54 -16.98 8.33
C LEU A 136 3.02 -18.40 8.00
N ASN A 137 2.10 -19.36 7.97
CA ASN A 137 2.38 -20.67 7.37
C ASN A 137 2.29 -20.57 5.84
N MET A 138 3.44 -20.35 5.19
CA MET A 138 3.55 -20.10 3.75
C MET A 138 3.05 -21.27 2.90
N GLU A 139 3.43 -22.49 3.24
CA GLU A 139 2.99 -23.69 2.53
C GLU A 139 1.46 -23.79 2.52
N LYS A 140 0.82 -23.54 3.66
CA LYS A 140 -0.65 -23.59 3.77
C LYS A 140 -1.37 -22.50 2.97
N VAL A 141 -0.82 -21.28 2.93
CA VAL A 141 -1.53 -20.10 2.39
C VAL A 141 -1.13 -19.72 0.97
N LEU A 142 0.07 -20.10 0.54
CA LEU A 142 0.61 -19.87 -0.80
C LEU A 142 0.74 -21.17 -1.60
N GLY A 143 0.77 -22.33 -0.94
CA GLY A 143 0.95 -23.64 -1.60
C GLY A 143 2.40 -24.01 -1.85
N GLU A 144 3.35 -23.17 -1.43
CA GLU A 144 4.78 -23.35 -1.63
C GLU A 144 5.55 -22.92 -0.38
N SER A 145 6.68 -23.57 -0.15
CA SER A 145 7.65 -23.14 0.87
C SER A 145 8.57 -22.10 0.24
N LEU A 146 8.30 -20.83 0.50
CA LEU A 146 9.07 -19.69 0.00
C LEU A 146 9.95 -19.12 1.11
N GLU A 147 11.08 -18.53 0.73
CA GLU A 147 11.89 -17.74 1.63
C GLU A 147 11.24 -16.38 1.90
N LYS A 148 11.52 -15.78 3.06
CA LYS A 148 10.96 -14.46 3.44
C LYS A 148 11.26 -13.38 2.39
N GLU A 149 12.40 -13.45 1.74
CA GLU A 149 12.78 -12.50 0.69
C GLU A 149 12.00 -12.70 -0.61
N GLU A 150 11.65 -13.94 -0.96
CA GLU A 150 10.77 -14.24 -2.08
C GLU A 150 9.36 -13.69 -1.82
N VAL A 151 8.86 -13.84 -0.60
CA VAL A 151 7.56 -13.28 -0.21
C VAL A 151 7.55 -11.76 -0.25
N LYS A 152 8.63 -11.09 0.17
CA LYS A 152 8.77 -9.63 0.04
C LYS A 152 8.71 -9.19 -1.43
N ASN A 153 9.35 -9.94 -2.34
CA ASN A 153 9.25 -9.67 -3.77
C ASN A 153 7.81 -9.86 -4.27
N LEU A 154 7.14 -10.93 -3.85
CA LEU A 154 5.72 -11.19 -4.18
C LEU A 154 4.77 -10.14 -3.60
N LEU A 155 5.14 -9.45 -2.51
CA LEU A 155 4.34 -8.38 -1.92
C LEU A 155 4.32 -7.10 -2.79
N PHE A 156 5.40 -6.82 -3.51
CA PHE A 156 5.57 -5.58 -4.27
C PHE A 156 4.45 -5.29 -5.28
N PRO A 157 3.97 -6.26 -6.08
CA PRO A 157 2.82 -6.05 -6.95
C PRO A 157 1.56 -5.55 -6.24
N TRP A 158 1.28 -6.02 -5.03
CA TRP A 158 0.07 -5.64 -4.28
C TRP A 158 0.18 -4.25 -3.68
N LEU A 159 1.37 -3.83 -3.24
CA LEU A 159 1.62 -2.44 -2.82
C LEU A 159 1.37 -1.46 -3.99
N VAL A 160 1.82 -1.85 -5.19
CA VAL A 160 1.62 -1.06 -6.41
C VAL A 160 0.16 -1.07 -6.86
N GLU A 161 -0.49 -2.23 -6.89
CA GLU A 161 -1.92 -2.38 -7.23
C GLU A 161 -2.77 -1.51 -6.31
N ARG A 162 -2.57 -1.62 -5.00
CA ARG A 162 -3.33 -0.84 -4.02
C ARG A 162 -3.08 0.67 -4.18
N SER A 163 -1.84 1.08 -4.44
CA SER A 163 -1.53 2.50 -4.73
C SER A 163 -2.27 2.99 -5.99
N CYS A 164 -2.38 2.18 -7.04
CA CYS A 164 -3.13 2.53 -8.24
C CYS A 164 -4.64 2.60 -7.99
N TYR A 165 -5.19 1.65 -7.24
CA TYR A 165 -6.59 1.64 -6.82
C TYR A 165 -6.94 2.90 -6.01
N GLU A 166 -6.14 3.19 -4.98
CA GLU A 166 -6.31 4.37 -4.13
C GLU A 166 -6.18 5.66 -4.94
N PHE A 167 -5.23 5.73 -5.88
CA PHE A 167 -5.11 6.90 -6.75
C PHE A 167 -6.40 7.15 -7.55
N ALA A 168 -6.98 6.10 -8.15
CA ALA A 168 -8.23 6.23 -8.89
C ALA A 168 -9.41 6.62 -7.98
N TYR A 169 -9.46 6.07 -6.77
CA TYR A 169 -10.48 6.39 -5.78
C TYR A 169 -10.38 7.85 -5.31
N GLU A 170 -9.21 8.28 -4.82
CA GLU A 170 -8.99 9.63 -4.31
C GLU A 170 -9.16 10.66 -5.43
N ALA A 171 -8.64 10.42 -6.63
CA ALA A 171 -8.85 11.33 -7.77
C ALA A 171 -10.33 11.54 -8.10
N LYS A 172 -11.18 10.55 -7.86
CA LYS A 172 -12.63 10.62 -8.11
C LYS A 172 -13.41 11.31 -6.98
N TYR A 173 -13.10 10.99 -5.72
CA TYR A 173 -13.95 11.40 -4.58
C TYR A 173 -13.32 12.47 -3.69
N ARG A 174 -11.99 12.57 -3.64
CA ARG A 174 -11.22 13.50 -2.79
C ARG A 174 -9.94 13.94 -3.52
N PRO A 175 -10.05 14.71 -4.62
CA PRO A 175 -8.94 14.92 -5.55
C PRO A 175 -7.66 15.47 -4.90
N GLU A 176 -7.77 16.23 -3.82
CA GLU A 176 -6.66 16.72 -3.02
C GLU A 176 -5.82 15.62 -2.37
N ASN A 177 -6.38 14.43 -2.15
CA ASN A 177 -5.68 13.29 -1.55
C ASN A 177 -4.92 12.46 -2.58
N MET A 178 -5.08 12.69 -3.90
CA MET A 178 -4.41 11.93 -4.96
C MET A 178 -2.87 11.87 -4.81
N PHE A 179 -2.29 12.84 -4.08
CA PHE A 179 -0.86 12.90 -3.79
C PHE A 179 -0.38 11.80 -2.86
N ILE A 180 -1.23 11.28 -1.98
CA ILE A 180 -0.88 10.26 -0.99
C ILE A 180 -0.64 8.90 -1.66
N PRO A 181 -1.55 8.36 -2.49
CA PRO A 181 -1.28 7.13 -3.21
C PRO A 181 -0.21 7.29 -4.28
N LEU A 182 -0.09 8.47 -4.90
CA LEU A 182 1.04 8.77 -5.78
C LEU A 182 2.37 8.71 -5.02
N LEU A 183 2.40 9.22 -3.78
CA LEU A 183 3.59 9.17 -2.94
C LEU A 183 3.98 7.73 -2.63
N GLY A 184 2.99 6.91 -2.24
CA GLY A 184 3.13 5.47 -2.13
C GLY A 184 3.82 4.91 -3.36
N LEU A 185 3.16 5.03 -4.51
CA LEU A 185 3.63 4.47 -5.76
C LEU A 185 5.05 4.86 -6.16
N VAL A 186 5.56 6.03 -5.76
CA VAL A 186 6.87 6.53 -6.22
C VAL A 186 7.95 6.56 -5.14
N MET A 187 7.63 6.37 -3.86
CA MET A 187 8.61 6.43 -2.78
C MET A 187 8.66 5.17 -1.93
N PHE A 188 7.51 4.55 -1.69
CA PHE A 188 7.33 3.44 -0.76
C PHE A 188 6.94 2.19 -1.52
#